data_AF-A0A7C5KRP0-F1
#
_entry.id   AF-A0A7C5KRP0-F1
#
_cell.length_a   1.000
_cell.length_b   1.000
_cell.length_c   1.000
_cell.angle_alpha   90.00
_cell.angle_beta   90.00
_cell.angle_gamma   90.00
#
_symmetry.space_group_name_H-M   'P 1'
#
loop_
_entity.id
_entity.type
_entity.pdbx_description
1 polymer ?
#
loop_
_entity_poly.entity_id
_entity_poly.type
_entity_poly.pdbx_seq_one_letter_code
_entity_poly.pdbx_strand_id
1 'polypeptide(L)' 'DLDEGAYSLVPETRHPSITQALGIVSRSPHQAEAQQFIDFILSKEGQAILGKYGYTSP' A
#
# COMPACT_ATOMS: atom_id res chain seq x y z
N ASP A 1 -22.05 17.59 -3.14
CA ASP A 1 -21.68 17.73 -1.73
C ASP A 1 -22.08 16.49 -0.97
N LEU A 2 -21.14 15.56 -0.80
CA LEU A 2 -21.29 14.49 0.17
C LEU A 2 -20.82 15.08 1.50
N ASP A 3 -21.72 15.20 2.47
CA ASP A 3 -21.36 15.54 3.85
C ASP A 3 -20.38 14.46 4.35
N GLU A 4 -19.09 14.77 4.33
CA GLU A 4 -18.07 13.97 4.99
C GLU A 4 -18.37 14.05 6.50
N GLY A 5 -19.03 13.02 7.02
CA GLY A 5 -19.36 12.93 8.45
C GLY A 5 -18.15 13.25 9.33
N ALA A 6 -18.40 13.83 10.50
CA ALA A 6 -17.33 14.25 11.41
C ALA A 6 -16.40 13.08 11.77
N TYR A 7 -15.09 13.27 11.54
CA TYR A 7 -14.04 12.32 11.90
C TYR A 7 -12.94 13.00 12.71
N SER A 8 -12.05 12.21 13.29
CA SER A 8 -10.85 12.68 13.98
C SER A 8 -9.71 11.69 13.77
N LEU A 9 -8.49 12.20 13.62
CA LEU A 9 -7.31 11.36 13.46
C LEU A 9 -6.91 10.74 14.81
N VAL A 10 -6.60 9.44 14.79
CA VAL A 10 -6.00 8.78 15.95
C VAL A 10 -4.50 9.11 15.96
N PRO A 11 -3.93 9.60 17.07
CA PRO A 11 -2.49 9.81 17.16
C PRO A 11 -1.69 8.53 16.94
N GLU A 12 -0.59 8.62 16.18
CA GLU A 12 0.30 7.49 15.84
C GLU A 12 0.82 6.71 17.06
N THR A 13 0.96 7.38 18.21
CA THR A 13 1.44 6.75 19.47
C THR A 13 0.38 5.88 20.15
N ARG A 14 -0.86 5.84 19.64
CA ARG A 14 -1.99 5.12 20.23
C ARG A 14 -2.35 3.85 19.48
N HIS A 15 -1.57 3.46 18.48
CA HIS A 15 -1.70 2.18 17.80
C HIS A 15 -0.32 1.69 17.33
N PRO A 16 -0.18 0.39 17.05
CA PRO A 16 0.97 -0.10 16.30
C PRO A 16 1.02 0.57 14.91
N SER A 17 2.21 0.67 14.33
CA SER A 17 2.36 1.13 12.95
C SER A 17 1.52 0.28 12.01
N ILE A 18 0.81 0.93 11.09
CA ILE A 18 0.01 0.23 10.08
C ILE A 18 0.96 -0.24 8.97
N THR A 19 1.46 -1.46 9.11
CA THR A 19 2.36 -2.08 8.12
C THR A 19 1.57 -2.79 7.04
N GLN A 20 1.81 -2.43 5.78
CA GLN A 20 1.22 -3.11 4.63
C GLN A 20 2.24 -4.05 3.98
N ALA A 21 1.95 -5.35 4.03
CA ALA A 21 2.78 -6.38 3.43
C ALA A 21 2.26 -6.78 2.06
N LEU A 22 3.18 -7.12 1.15
CA LEU A 22 2.89 -7.67 -0.17
C LEU A 22 3.67 -8.97 -0.36
N GLY A 23 3.13 -9.91 -1.13
CA GLY A 23 3.77 -11.19 -1.40
C GLY A 23 3.10 -11.94 -2.54
N ILE A 24 3.86 -12.86 -3.16
CA ILE A 24 3.35 -13.74 -4.21
C ILE A 24 2.77 -14.99 -3.57
N VAL A 25 1.55 -15.37 -3.96
CA VAL A 25 0.96 -16.64 -3.55
C VAL A 25 1.80 -17.78 -4.13
N SER A 26 2.33 -18.64 -3.24
CA SER A 26 3.28 -19.70 -3.62
C SER A 26 2.74 -20.71 -4.65
N ARG A 27 1.42 -20.87 -4.73
CA ARG A 27 0.73 -21.76 -5.68
C ARG A 27 0.16 -21.04 -6.90
N SER A 28 0.44 -19.75 -7.09
CA SER A 28 -0.04 -19.02 -8.27
C SER A 28 0.52 -19.67 -9.54
N PRO A 29 -0.31 -19.89 -10.58
CA PRO A 29 0.18 -20.31 -11.89
C PRO A 29 0.89 -19.18 -12.65
N HIS A 30 0.80 -17.94 -12.17
CA HIS A 30 1.34 -16.73 -12.80
C HIS A 30 2.50 -16.15 -11.97
N GLN A 31 3.52 -16.96 -11.69
CA GLN A 31 4.66 -16.54 -10.84
C GLN A 31 5.45 -15.39 -11.47
N ALA A 32 5.72 -15.47 -12.78
CA ALA A 32 6.53 -14.49 -13.47
C ALA A 32 5.82 -13.13 -13.56
N GLU A 33 4.54 -13.12 -13.90
CA GLU A 33 3.72 -11.92 -14.00
C GLU A 33 3.50 -11.29 -12.62
N ALA A 34 3.31 -12.11 -11.57
CA ALA A 34 3.22 -11.62 -10.20
C ALA A 34 4.54 -10.95 -9.76
N GLN A 35 5.69 -11.52 -10.12
CA GLN A 35 6.99 -10.90 -9.83
C GLN A 35 7.14 -9.55 -10.56
N GLN A 36 6.82 -9.50 -11.85
CA GLN A 36 6.85 -8.25 -12.63
C GLN A 36 5.94 -7.18 -12.03
N PHE A 37 4.77 -7.57 -11.52
CA PHE A 37 3.86 -6.64 -10.86
C PHE A 37 4.39 -6.12 -9.53
N ILE A 38 5.00 -6.97 -8.70
CA ILE A 38 5.68 -6.54 -7.48
C ILE A 38 6.85 -5.60 -7.80
N ASP A 39 7.66 -5.94 -8.82
CA ASP A 39 8.77 -5.09 -9.26
C ASP A 39 8.27 -3.71 -9.69
N PHE A 40 7.12 -3.64 -10.38
CA PHE A 40 6.46 -2.38 -10.72
C PHE A 40 6.02 -1.59 -9.48
N ILE A 41 5.34 -2.23 -8.52
CA ILE A 41 4.90 -1.58 -7.27
C ILE A 41 6.11 -0.99 -6.51
N LEU A 42 7.22 -1.72 -6.47
CA LEU A 42 8.46 -1.32 -5.78
C LEU A 42 9.32 -0.33 -6.58
N SER A 43 8.99 -0.09 -7.86
CA SER A 43 9.68 0.90 -8.68
C SER A 43 9.41 2.33 -8.22
N LYS A 44 10.21 3.29 -8.72
CA LYS A 44 10.00 4.73 -8.45
C LYS A 44 8.60 5.19 -8.88
N GLU A 45 8.09 4.68 -9.99
CA GLU A 45 6.76 5.01 -10.49
C GLU A 45 5.66 4.46 -9.59
N GLY A 46 5.75 3.18 -9.22
CA GLY A 46 4.81 2.54 -8.31
C GLY A 46 4.76 3.22 -6.95
N GLN A 47 5.93 3.54 -6.38
CA GLN A 47 6.02 4.29 -5.11
C GLN A 47 5.46 5.71 -5.22
N ALA A 48 5.64 6.40 -6.34
CA ALA A 48 5.06 7.72 -6.55
C ALA A 48 3.51 7.68 -6.59
N ILE A 49 2.94 6.64 -7.20
CA ILE A 49 1.49 6.41 -7.19
C ILE A 49 0.99 6.16 -5.75
N LEU A 50 1.64 5.28 -5.01
CA LEU A 50 1.29 5.00 -3.61
C LEU A 50 1.38 6.25 -2.73
N GLY A 51 2.44 7.04 -2.89
CA GLY A 51 2.63 8.30 -2.17
C GLY A 51 1.52 9.32 -2.46
N LYS A 52 1.04 9.42 -3.71
CA LYS A 52 -0.10 10.28 -4.08
C LYS A 52 -1.37 9.95 -3.28
N TYR A 53 -1.55 8.70 -2.88
CA TYR A 53 -2.71 8.23 -2.12
C TYR A 53 -2.46 8.11 -0.61
N GLY A 54 -1.37 8.69 -0.10
CA GLY A 54 -1.11 8.79 1.34
C GLY A 54 -0.41 7.57 1.95
N TYR A 55 0.09 6.64 1.13
CA TYR A 55 0.93 5.55 1.60
C TYR A 55 2.36 6.05 1.79
N THR A 56 3.01 5.59 2.84
CA THR A 56 4.44 5.83 3.08
C THR A 56 5.24 4.62 2.62
N SER A 57 6.37 4.86 1.96
CA SER A 57 7.38 3.81 1.79
C SER A 57 7.82 3.31 3.18
N PRO A 58 8.14 2.01 3.34
CA PRO A 58 8.91 1.56 4.49
C PRO A 58 10.20 2.35 4.66
#